data_AF-A0AAW0H1X4-F1
#
_entry.id   AF-A0AAW0H1X4-F1
#
_cell.length_a   1.000
_cell.length_b   1.000
_cell.length_c   1.000
_cell.angle_alpha   90.00
_cell.angle_beta   90.00
_cell.angle_gamma   90.00
#
_symmetry.space_group_name_H-M   'P 1'
#
loop_
_entity.id
_entity.type
_entity.pdbx_description
1 polymer ?
#
loop_
_entity_poly.entity_id
_entity_poly.type
_entity_poly.pdbx_seq_one_letter_code
_entity_poly.pdbx_strand_id
1 'polypeptide(L)'
;MKRLLCSLLGLLCTQVFWVKGQQVKQSPVSLVLQEGESTELQCNFSTSAKQIQWFYQSPGGHLISLFFNPSGTKQNGRLKSTTVTQERRSSLYISSSQTTDSGTYFCAVDPQYSLHTCSQHIKLQLAGWLGVSQGEQVEQRPSTLRVQEGARAVINCTYEDSASPYFPWYKQEPGKHPKLIIDIRSNMERKQDQRLIISHDKKIKHLSLHITDTQPGDSAMYFCAASAHCSPGTCNLS
;
A
#
# COMPACT_ATOMS: atom_id res chain seq x y z
N MET A 1 -13.12 1.08 63.48
CA MET A 1 -13.88 -0.14 63.85
C MET A 1 -15.27 0.01 63.25
N LYS A 2 -15.89 -0.89 62.47
CA LYS A 2 -15.55 -2.17 61.78
C LYS A 2 -16.23 -2.06 60.38
N ARG A 3 -15.57 -2.33 59.24
CA ARG A 3 -15.58 -3.60 58.45
C ARG A 3 -16.94 -4.31 58.31
N LEU A 4 -17.13 -4.93 57.12
CA LEU A 4 -18.24 -5.76 56.57
C LEU A 4 -19.03 -5.00 55.48
N LEU A 5 -19.28 -5.52 54.26
CA LEU A 5 -19.00 -6.84 53.69
C LEU A 5 -18.86 -6.75 52.14
N CYS A 6 -17.84 -7.36 51.54
CA CYS A 6 -17.67 -7.48 50.08
C CYS A 6 -17.92 -8.92 49.60
N SER A 7 -18.94 -9.14 48.76
CA SER A 7 -19.23 -10.36 47.98
C SER A 7 -20.68 -10.26 47.47
N LEU A 8 -21.14 -10.67 46.28
CA LEU A 8 -20.64 -11.16 44.97
C LEU A 8 -21.81 -10.76 44.01
N LEU A 9 -21.73 -10.54 42.70
CA LEU A 9 -21.10 -11.27 41.58
C LEU A 9 -20.92 -10.28 40.41
N GLY A 10 -19.91 -10.51 39.58
CA GLY A 10 -19.69 -9.70 38.39
C GLY A 10 -18.31 -9.92 37.77
N LEU A 11 -18.04 -11.15 37.33
CA LEU A 11 -16.85 -11.42 36.52
C LEU A 11 -16.94 -10.61 35.22
N LEU A 12 -16.17 -9.53 35.10
CA LEU A 12 -15.60 -9.17 33.81
C LEU A 12 -14.14 -9.64 33.80
N CYS A 13 -13.93 -10.79 33.18
CA CYS A 13 -12.59 -11.25 32.85
C CYS A 13 -11.85 -10.19 32.05
N THR A 14 -10.59 -10.00 32.45
CA THR A 14 -9.51 -9.41 31.66
C THR A 14 -9.69 -9.57 30.15
N GLN A 15 -9.87 -8.44 29.44
CA GLN A 15 -9.24 -8.25 28.14
C GLN A 15 -8.60 -6.86 28.10
N VAL A 16 -7.33 -6.81 28.55
CA VAL A 16 -6.38 -5.89 27.91
C VAL A 16 -6.41 -6.26 26.43
N PHE A 17 -6.96 -5.39 25.58
CA PHE A 17 -7.00 -5.64 24.15
C PHE A 17 -5.57 -5.64 23.63
N TRP A 18 -4.99 -6.83 23.51
CA TRP A 18 -3.72 -7.05 22.82
C TRP A 18 -3.90 -6.66 21.36
N VAL A 19 -3.51 -5.43 21.03
CA VAL A 19 -3.47 -4.95 19.64
C VAL A 19 -2.38 -5.76 18.92
N LYS A 20 -2.80 -6.84 18.24
CA LYS A 20 -1.92 -7.74 17.46
C LYS A 20 -1.40 -7.03 16.20
N GLY A 21 -0.49 -6.08 16.39
CA GLY A 21 0.10 -5.28 15.31
C GLY A 21 1.37 -5.87 14.71
N GLN A 22 1.25 -6.87 13.82
CA GLN A 22 2.30 -7.18 12.83
C GLN A 22 1.75 -8.09 11.71
N GLN A 23 1.56 -7.54 10.49
CA GLN A 23 1.26 -8.37 9.29
C GLN A 23 2.48 -8.55 8.38
N VAL A 24 3.33 -7.54 8.24
CA VAL A 24 4.63 -7.64 7.56
C VAL A 24 5.77 -7.15 8.46
N LYS A 25 6.98 -7.67 8.21
CA LYS A 25 8.25 -7.23 8.78
C LYS A 25 9.22 -7.04 7.61
N GLN A 26 9.69 -5.81 7.43
CA GLN A 26 10.61 -5.45 6.37
C GLN A 26 12.06 -5.34 6.88
N SER A 27 13.04 -5.64 6.02
CA SER A 27 14.47 -5.61 6.35
C SER A 27 15.33 -5.30 5.12
N PRO A 28 16.43 -4.54 5.24
CA PRO A 28 16.83 -3.74 6.41
C PRO A 28 15.87 -2.55 6.63
N VAL A 29 15.73 -2.04 7.86
CA VAL A 29 14.82 -0.90 8.15
C VAL A 29 15.31 0.41 7.53
N SER A 30 16.63 0.59 7.44
CA SER A 30 17.23 1.63 6.63
C SER A 30 18.55 1.13 6.05
N LEU A 31 18.91 1.66 4.88
CA LEU A 31 20.11 1.30 4.15
C LEU A 31 20.70 2.54 3.48
N VAL A 32 22.02 2.61 3.44
CA VAL A 32 22.80 3.58 2.66
C VAL A 32 23.65 2.78 1.68
N LEU A 33 23.68 3.19 0.43
CA LEU A 33 24.46 2.58 -0.66
C LEU A 33 25.23 3.64 -1.44
N GLN A 34 26.26 3.21 -2.14
CA GLN A 34 26.89 3.96 -3.23
C GLN A 34 26.15 3.69 -4.56
N GLU A 35 26.33 4.60 -5.52
CA GLU A 35 25.82 4.41 -6.88
C GLU A 35 26.49 3.20 -7.56
N GLY A 36 25.70 2.40 -8.27
CA GLY A 36 26.14 1.14 -8.88
C GLY A 36 26.12 -0.09 -7.96
N GLU A 37 25.98 0.07 -6.63
CA GLU A 37 25.81 -1.07 -5.72
C GLU A 37 24.45 -1.75 -5.93
N SER A 38 24.32 -3.01 -5.51
CA SER A 38 23.07 -3.77 -5.63
C SER A 38 22.61 -4.28 -4.26
N THR A 39 21.30 -4.31 -4.02
CA THR A 39 20.71 -4.70 -2.73
C THR A 39 19.46 -5.55 -2.89
N GLU A 40 19.14 -6.36 -1.88
CA GLU A 40 17.85 -7.03 -1.75
C GLU A 40 17.10 -6.51 -0.52
N LEU A 41 15.96 -5.86 -0.76
CA LEU A 41 14.99 -5.51 0.27
C LEU A 41 14.07 -6.69 0.54
N GLN A 42 13.83 -7.02 1.80
CA GLN A 42 13.05 -8.19 2.21
C GLN A 42 11.75 -7.78 2.92
N CYS A 43 10.70 -8.56 2.70
CA CYS A 43 9.38 -8.43 3.30
C CYS A 43 8.86 -9.82 3.71
N ASN A 44 8.83 -10.09 5.01
CA ASN A 44 8.26 -11.32 5.56
C ASN A 44 6.87 -11.02 6.13
N PHE A 45 5.92 -11.94 6.02
CA PHE A 45 4.54 -11.75 6.50
C PHE A 45 4.02 -12.87 7.39
N SER A 46 3.12 -12.53 8.32
CA SER A 46 2.60 -13.46 9.32
C SER A 46 1.38 -14.26 8.82
N THR A 47 0.60 -13.70 7.90
CA THR A 47 -0.69 -14.23 7.41
C THR A 47 -0.65 -14.73 5.97
N SER A 48 -1.50 -15.68 5.59
CA SER A 48 -1.65 -16.09 4.19
C SER A 48 -2.09 -14.92 3.30
N ALA A 49 -1.34 -14.66 2.24
CA ALA A 49 -1.56 -13.58 1.28
C ALA A 49 -2.27 -14.07 0.01
N LYS A 50 -3.08 -13.21 -0.61
CA LYS A 50 -3.52 -13.38 -2.02
C LYS A 50 -2.51 -12.75 -2.98
N GLN A 51 -2.02 -11.57 -2.64
CA GLN A 51 -1.02 -10.85 -3.40
C GLN A 51 -0.11 -10.02 -2.50
N ILE A 52 1.07 -9.69 -3.03
CA ILE A 52 1.98 -8.72 -2.44
C ILE A 52 2.27 -7.64 -3.48
N GLN A 53 2.21 -6.38 -3.05
CA GLN A 53 2.53 -5.22 -3.87
C GLN A 53 3.69 -4.46 -3.24
N TRP A 54 4.71 -4.17 -4.05
CA TRP A 54 5.84 -3.32 -3.68
C TRP A 54 5.62 -1.90 -4.19
N PHE A 55 5.92 -0.93 -3.34
CA PHE A 55 5.85 0.50 -3.64
C PHE A 55 7.16 1.19 -3.33
N TYR A 56 7.42 2.26 -4.06
CA TYR A 56 8.40 3.28 -3.74
C TYR A 56 7.65 4.58 -3.42
N GLN A 57 8.04 5.29 -2.35
CA GLN A 57 7.64 6.66 -2.08
C GLN A 57 8.85 7.56 -2.23
N SER A 58 8.75 8.53 -3.13
CA SER A 58 9.79 9.54 -3.30
C SER A 58 9.90 10.43 -2.06
N PRO A 59 11.03 11.14 -1.86
CA PRO A 59 11.15 12.12 -0.77
C PRO A 59 10.07 13.21 -0.79
N GLY A 60 9.44 13.47 -1.94
CA GLY A 60 8.30 14.39 -2.08
C GLY A 60 6.94 13.78 -1.73
N GLY A 61 6.88 12.52 -1.27
CA GLY A 61 5.65 11.84 -0.85
C GLY A 61 4.87 11.11 -1.97
N HIS A 62 5.28 11.23 -3.23
CA HIS A 62 4.66 10.53 -4.35
C HIS A 62 4.86 9.02 -4.22
N LEU A 63 3.76 8.27 -4.13
CA LEU A 63 3.77 6.81 -4.05
C LEU A 63 3.64 6.20 -5.46
N ILE A 64 4.55 5.29 -5.80
CA ILE A 64 4.67 4.64 -7.10
C ILE A 64 4.58 3.13 -6.89
N SER A 65 3.69 2.47 -7.63
CA SER A 65 3.60 1.01 -7.66
C SER A 65 4.75 0.44 -8.51
N LEU A 66 5.56 -0.45 -7.92
CA LEU A 66 6.69 -1.10 -8.60
C LEU A 66 6.32 -2.48 -9.15
N PHE A 67 5.76 -3.34 -8.29
CA PHE A 67 5.43 -4.73 -8.63
C PHE A 67 4.16 -5.18 -7.94
N PHE A 68 3.33 -5.91 -8.68
CA PHE A 68 2.16 -6.60 -8.18
C PHE A 68 2.33 -8.11 -8.44
N ASN A 69 2.62 -8.88 -7.38
CA ASN A 69 3.01 -10.29 -7.46
C ASN A 69 2.09 -11.15 -6.57
N PRO A 70 1.21 -11.98 -7.15
CA PRO A 70 0.54 -13.06 -6.44
C PRO A 70 1.54 -14.12 -5.96
N SER A 71 2.49 -14.49 -6.82
CA SER A 71 3.62 -15.39 -6.54
C SER A 71 4.66 -15.29 -7.65
N GLY A 72 5.81 -15.93 -7.46
CA GLY A 72 6.87 -16.02 -8.47
C GLY A 72 7.71 -14.75 -8.59
N THR A 73 8.47 -14.66 -9.68
CA THR A 73 9.44 -13.59 -9.93
C THR A 73 9.01 -12.73 -11.10
N LYS A 74 9.09 -11.40 -10.94
CA LYS A 74 8.94 -10.41 -12.01
C LYS A 74 10.15 -9.49 -12.02
N GLN A 75 10.46 -8.93 -13.19
CA GLN A 75 11.55 -7.96 -13.37
C GLN A 75 11.06 -6.82 -14.26
N ASN A 76 11.49 -5.60 -13.94
CA ASN A 76 11.30 -4.41 -14.74
C ASN A 76 12.61 -3.60 -14.70
N GLY A 77 13.38 -3.65 -15.80
CA GLY A 77 14.72 -3.08 -15.87
C GLY A 77 15.64 -3.58 -14.75
N ARG A 78 16.13 -2.65 -13.93
CA ARG A 78 17.03 -2.88 -12.78
C ARG A 78 16.35 -3.50 -11.56
N LEU A 79 15.02 -3.40 -11.47
CA LEU A 79 14.26 -3.86 -10.31
C LEU A 79 13.74 -5.28 -10.56
N LYS A 80 13.84 -6.17 -9.57
CA LYS A 80 13.36 -7.54 -9.64
C LYS A 80 12.67 -7.93 -8.34
N SER A 81 11.39 -8.29 -8.42
CA SER A 81 10.58 -8.70 -7.27
C SER A 81 10.29 -10.19 -7.30
N THR A 82 10.60 -10.90 -6.21
CA THR A 82 10.36 -12.33 -6.03
C THR A 82 9.41 -12.55 -4.86
N THR A 83 8.36 -13.35 -5.04
CA THR A 83 7.34 -13.61 -4.01
C THR A 83 7.09 -15.10 -3.85
N VAL A 84 7.38 -15.62 -2.66
CA VAL A 84 7.20 -17.02 -2.27
C VAL A 84 6.18 -17.08 -1.14
N THR A 85 4.91 -17.26 -1.51
CA THR A 85 3.77 -17.22 -0.58
C THR A 85 3.79 -18.36 0.44
N GLN A 86 4.36 -19.52 0.09
CA GLN A 86 4.53 -20.66 0.99
C GLN A 86 5.50 -20.35 2.13
N GLU A 87 6.61 -19.67 1.82
CA GLU A 87 7.61 -19.17 2.80
C GLU A 87 7.14 -17.88 3.50
N ARG A 88 6.00 -17.33 3.08
CA ARG A 88 5.47 -16.02 3.50
C ARG A 88 6.49 -14.89 3.36
N ARG A 89 7.24 -14.91 2.27
CA ARG A 89 8.31 -13.96 1.95
C ARG A 89 8.10 -13.32 0.58
N SER A 90 8.44 -12.05 0.49
CA SER A 90 8.67 -11.33 -0.76
C SER A 90 9.99 -10.57 -0.66
N SER A 91 10.68 -10.38 -1.77
CA SER A 91 11.87 -9.52 -1.85
C SER A 91 11.87 -8.66 -3.09
N LEU A 92 12.50 -7.50 -2.99
CA LEU A 92 12.74 -6.55 -4.07
C LEU A 92 14.25 -6.33 -4.19
N TYR A 93 14.83 -6.92 -5.21
CA TYR A 93 16.21 -6.72 -5.62
C TYR A 93 16.32 -5.47 -6.51
N ILE A 94 17.32 -4.65 -6.23
CA ILE A 94 17.66 -3.43 -6.96
C ILE A 94 19.10 -3.63 -7.45
N SER A 95 19.28 -3.76 -8.78
CA SER A 95 20.62 -3.79 -9.37
C SER A 95 21.09 -2.39 -9.75
N SER A 96 22.41 -2.17 -9.69
CA SER A 96 23.08 -0.94 -10.12
C SER A 96 22.32 0.32 -9.65
N SER A 97 22.27 0.51 -8.33
CA SER A 97 21.46 1.52 -7.66
C SER A 97 21.79 2.91 -8.19
N GLN A 98 20.78 3.67 -8.55
CA GLN A 98 20.88 5.04 -9.08
C GLN A 98 20.34 6.02 -8.06
N THR A 99 20.80 7.27 -8.07
CA THR A 99 20.32 8.33 -7.13
C THR A 99 18.79 8.47 -7.08
N THR A 100 18.09 8.18 -8.18
CA THR A 100 16.61 8.12 -8.31
C THR A 100 15.94 7.02 -7.49
N ASP A 101 16.67 6.00 -7.05
CA ASP A 101 16.18 4.94 -6.15
C ASP A 101 16.11 5.41 -4.68
N SER A 102 16.69 6.57 -4.34
CA SER A 102 16.64 7.14 -2.98
C SER A 102 15.19 7.46 -2.58
N GLY A 103 14.71 6.90 -1.46
CA GLY A 103 13.32 7.01 -1.03
C GLY A 103 12.90 5.94 -0.03
N THR A 104 11.60 5.80 0.19
CA THR A 104 11.05 4.78 1.11
C THR A 104 10.45 3.64 0.30
N TYR A 105 10.72 2.39 0.66
CA TYR A 105 10.17 1.20 0.03
C TYR A 105 9.24 0.45 0.98
N PHE A 106 8.10 -0.01 0.44
CA PHE A 106 7.00 -0.60 1.20
C PHE A 106 6.58 -1.90 0.53
N CYS A 107 6.27 -2.91 1.32
CA CYS A 107 5.42 -4.01 0.89
C CYS A 107 4.03 -3.87 1.56
N ALA A 108 3.00 -4.02 0.75
CA ALA A 108 1.65 -4.29 1.23
C ALA A 108 1.27 -5.73 0.89
N VAL A 109 0.57 -6.38 1.81
CA VAL A 109 0.01 -7.72 1.64
C VAL A 109 -1.51 -7.57 1.58
N ASP A 110 -2.15 -8.17 0.57
CA ASP A 110 -3.59 -8.42 0.62
C ASP A 110 -3.82 -9.75 1.36
N PRO A 111 -4.36 -9.74 2.59
CA PRO A 111 -4.59 -10.96 3.34
C PRO A 111 -5.74 -11.76 2.71
N GLN A 112 -5.69 -13.10 2.80
CA GLN A 112 -6.76 -13.94 2.26
C GLN A 112 -8.14 -13.67 2.90
N TYR A 113 -8.14 -13.13 4.13
CA TYR A 113 -9.32 -12.72 4.89
C TYR A 113 -9.04 -11.35 5.54
N SER A 114 -10.03 -10.44 5.51
CA SER A 114 -9.86 -9.05 5.92
C SER A 114 -9.74 -8.87 7.44
N LEU A 115 -8.52 -8.58 7.90
CA LEU A 115 -8.27 -8.01 9.22
C LEU A 115 -7.25 -6.87 9.12
N HIS A 116 -7.65 -5.68 9.58
CA HIS A 116 -6.87 -4.45 9.54
C HIS A 116 -5.55 -4.60 10.30
N THR A 117 -4.40 -4.42 9.64
CA THR A 117 -3.10 -4.53 10.33
C THR A 117 -2.00 -3.62 9.76
N CYS A 118 -0.85 -3.61 10.43
CA CYS A 118 0.25 -2.65 10.26
C CYS A 118 1.50 -3.26 9.60
N SER A 119 2.09 -2.52 8.65
CA SER A 119 3.42 -2.72 8.05
C SER A 119 4.49 -1.80 8.63
N GLN A 120 5.76 -2.16 8.43
CA GLN A 120 6.96 -1.37 8.74
C GLN A 120 7.64 -0.89 7.44
N HIS A 121 8.42 0.18 7.50
CA HIS A 121 9.02 0.85 6.33
C HIS A 121 10.49 0.47 6.12
N ILE A 122 10.97 0.58 4.87
CA ILE A 122 12.41 0.62 4.56
C ILE A 122 12.77 2.00 4.04
N LYS A 123 13.76 2.67 4.63
CA LYS A 123 14.30 3.94 4.12
C LYS A 123 15.65 3.72 3.43
N LEU A 124 15.68 3.78 2.10
CA LEU A 124 16.90 3.80 1.31
C LEU A 124 17.36 5.25 1.14
N GLN A 125 18.61 5.55 1.48
CA GLN A 125 19.19 6.87 1.26
C GLN A 125 20.46 6.76 0.42
N LEU A 126 20.52 7.54 -0.66
CA LEU A 126 21.71 7.73 -1.48
C LEU A 126 22.22 9.17 -1.31
N ALA A 127 23.52 9.37 -1.47
CA ALA A 127 24.15 10.67 -1.33
C ALA A 127 23.99 11.52 -2.61
N GLY A 128 22.93 12.32 -2.71
CA GLY A 128 22.73 13.26 -3.82
C GLY A 128 21.27 13.63 -4.08
N TRP A 129 21.03 14.85 -4.56
CA TRP A 129 19.73 15.48 -4.86
C TRP A 129 19.72 15.92 -6.33
N LEU A 130 18.67 15.75 -7.15
CA LEU A 130 17.31 15.20 -6.98
C LEU A 130 16.98 14.26 -8.17
N GLY A 131 15.97 13.39 -8.05
CA GLY A 131 15.48 12.61 -9.19
C GLY A 131 14.18 11.86 -8.94
N VAL A 132 13.32 11.78 -9.97
CA VAL A 132 12.02 11.09 -9.94
C VAL A 132 12.17 9.69 -10.54
N SER A 133 11.60 8.66 -9.92
CA SER A 133 11.57 7.30 -10.46
C SER A 133 10.32 7.04 -11.30
N GLN A 134 10.40 6.07 -12.21
CA GLN A 134 9.38 5.83 -13.23
C GLN A 134 8.58 4.55 -12.92
N GLY A 135 7.28 4.71 -12.72
CA GLY A 135 6.29 3.63 -12.64
C GLY A 135 4.99 4.04 -13.33
N GLU A 136 3.96 3.19 -13.28
CA GLU A 136 2.70 3.42 -14.00
C GLU A 136 2.06 4.75 -13.57
N GLN A 137 1.98 5.71 -14.50
CA GLN A 137 1.73 7.11 -14.17
C GLN A 137 0.26 7.37 -13.87
N VAL A 138 0.00 7.81 -12.64
CA VAL A 138 -1.29 8.31 -12.17
C VAL A 138 -1.13 9.74 -11.67
N GLU A 139 -2.11 10.59 -11.97
CA GLU A 139 -2.17 11.97 -11.49
C GLU A 139 -3.35 12.12 -10.53
N GLN A 140 -3.08 12.53 -9.28
CA GLN A 140 -4.09 12.72 -8.25
C GLN A 140 -4.38 14.19 -7.98
N ARG A 141 -5.67 14.52 -7.80
CA ARG A 141 -6.12 15.88 -7.48
C ARG A 141 -7.30 15.88 -6.49
N PRO A 142 -7.37 16.84 -5.54
CA PRO A 142 -6.35 17.82 -5.20
C PRO A 142 -5.19 17.18 -4.41
N SER A 143 -4.01 17.82 -4.43
CA SER A 143 -2.83 17.39 -3.65
C SER A 143 -2.98 17.57 -2.14
N THR A 144 -3.91 18.43 -1.70
CA THR A 144 -4.31 18.59 -0.31
C THR A 144 -5.79 18.95 -0.27
N LEU A 145 -6.55 18.25 0.56
CA LEU A 145 -7.98 18.47 0.76
C LEU A 145 -8.23 18.80 2.23
N ARG A 146 -9.07 19.81 2.48
CA ARG A 146 -9.60 20.13 3.82
C ARG A 146 -11.12 20.10 3.75
N VAL A 147 -11.73 19.31 4.63
CA VAL A 147 -13.19 19.13 4.73
C VAL A 147 -13.60 19.23 6.20
N GLN A 148 -14.86 19.60 6.44
CA GLN A 148 -15.47 19.55 7.77
C GLN A 148 -15.96 18.14 8.07
N GLU A 149 -16.02 17.77 9.36
CA GLU A 149 -16.63 16.50 9.80
C GLU A 149 -18.08 16.39 9.30
N GLY A 150 -18.49 15.17 8.92
CA GLY A 150 -19.78 14.88 8.28
C GLY A 150 -19.87 15.28 6.80
N ALA A 151 -18.98 16.12 6.29
CA ALA A 151 -18.98 16.49 4.87
C ALA A 151 -18.52 15.33 3.97
N ARG A 152 -18.75 15.47 2.65
CA ARG A 152 -18.27 14.52 1.64
C ARG A 152 -16.90 14.97 1.11
N ALA A 153 -15.89 14.10 1.21
CA ALA A 153 -14.63 14.28 0.50
C ALA A 153 -14.67 13.60 -0.87
N VAL A 154 -13.90 14.15 -1.82
CA VAL A 154 -13.69 13.58 -3.16
C VAL A 154 -12.23 13.72 -3.53
N ILE A 155 -11.60 12.61 -3.90
CA ILE A 155 -10.21 12.54 -4.33
C ILE A 155 -10.21 11.93 -5.73
N ASN A 156 -9.70 12.66 -6.70
CA ASN A 156 -9.69 12.26 -8.10
C ASN A 156 -8.32 11.71 -8.48
N CYS A 157 -8.32 10.82 -9.47
CA CYS A 157 -7.17 10.14 -10.03
C CYS A 157 -7.40 9.94 -11.53
N THR A 158 -6.43 10.35 -12.36
CA THR A 158 -6.40 10.03 -13.79
C THR A 158 -5.20 9.15 -14.08
N TYR A 159 -5.34 8.18 -14.98
CA TYR A 159 -4.31 7.19 -15.28
C TYR A 159 -4.04 7.11 -16.78
N GLU A 160 -2.80 6.77 -17.16
CA GLU A 160 -2.43 6.77 -18.58
C GLU A 160 -2.70 5.44 -19.29
N ASP A 161 -2.49 4.29 -18.64
CA ASP A 161 -2.66 2.99 -19.29
C ASP A 161 -4.10 2.45 -19.22
N SER A 162 -4.75 2.36 -20.38
CA SER A 162 -6.09 1.76 -20.53
C SER A 162 -6.15 0.23 -20.41
N ALA A 163 -5.00 -0.46 -20.41
CA ALA A 163 -4.92 -1.91 -20.26
C ALA A 163 -5.10 -2.37 -18.81
N SER A 164 -4.84 -1.50 -17.83
CA SER A 164 -4.94 -1.81 -16.40
C SER A 164 -6.33 -2.35 -16.01
N PRO A 165 -6.45 -3.63 -15.56
CA PRO A 165 -7.73 -4.24 -15.20
C PRO A 165 -8.12 -4.03 -13.74
N TYR A 166 -7.25 -3.43 -12.91
CA TYR A 166 -7.42 -3.31 -11.47
C TYR A 166 -6.89 -1.97 -10.96
N PHE A 167 -7.70 -1.29 -10.14
CA PHE A 167 -7.46 0.06 -9.63
C PHE A 167 -7.65 0.10 -8.10
N PRO A 168 -6.61 -0.17 -7.31
CA PRO A 168 -6.66 -0.10 -5.85
C PRO A 168 -6.51 1.34 -5.33
N TRP A 169 -7.21 1.64 -4.23
CA TRP A 169 -7.02 2.81 -3.39
C TRP A 169 -6.42 2.45 -2.04
N TYR A 170 -5.45 3.25 -1.63
CA TYR A 170 -4.72 3.12 -0.37
C TYR A 170 -4.94 4.32 0.54
N LYS A 171 -4.95 4.08 1.85
CA LYS A 171 -4.91 5.10 2.91
C LYS A 171 -3.63 4.92 3.72
N GLN A 172 -2.90 6.01 3.95
CA GLN A 172 -1.70 6.06 4.78
C GLN A 172 -1.89 7.10 5.88
N GLU A 173 -2.11 6.62 7.10
CA GLU A 173 -2.12 7.45 8.31
C GLU A 173 -0.69 7.96 8.62
N PRO A 174 -0.52 9.11 9.31
CA PRO A 174 0.80 9.64 9.63
C PRO A 174 1.70 8.62 10.36
N GLY A 175 2.92 8.42 9.86
CA GLY A 175 3.86 7.43 10.40
C GLY A 175 3.42 5.97 10.27
N LYS A 176 2.39 5.69 9.46
CA LYS A 176 1.98 4.34 9.04
C LYS A 176 2.29 4.16 7.56
N HIS A 177 2.04 2.95 7.08
CA HIS A 177 2.14 2.53 5.69
C HIS A 177 0.80 2.70 4.94
N PRO A 178 0.82 2.70 3.59
CA PRO A 178 -0.38 2.54 2.79
C PRO A 178 -1.06 1.20 3.08
N LYS A 179 -2.35 1.24 3.43
CA LYS A 179 -3.27 0.09 3.57
C LYS A 179 -4.27 0.13 2.43
N LEU A 180 -4.51 -1.00 1.77
CA LEU A 180 -5.61 -1.11 0.81
C LEU A 180 -6.92 -0.85 1.54
N ILE A 181 -7.73 0.08 1.04
CA ILE A 181 -9.03 0.44 1.65
C ILE A 181 -10.21 0.04 0.77
N ILE A 182 -10.08 0.14 -0.55
CA ILE A 182 -11.08 -0.27 -1.53
C ILE A 182 -10.41 -0.36 -2.91
N ASP A 183 -10.84 -1.30 -3.74
CA ASP A 183 -10.35 -1.52 -5.11
C ASP A 183 -11.50 -1.56 -6.12
N ILE A 184 -11.26 -1.32 -7.41
CA ILE A 184 -12.24 -1.61 -8.48
C ILE A 184 -11.59 -2.31 -9.66
N ARG A 185 -12.36 -3.12 -10.41
CA ARG A 185 -11.91 -3.73 -11.68
C ARG A 185 -12.33 -2.85 -12.85
N SER A 186 -11.58 -2.88 -13.95
CA SER A 186 -11.81 -2.01 -15.11
C SER A 186 -13.12 -2.24 -15.87
N ASN A 187 -13.85 -3.33 -15.59
CA ASN A 187 -15.18 -3.62 -16.11
C ASN A 187 -16.32 -3.14 -15.18
N MET A 188 -16.01 -2.50 -14.05
CA MET A 188 -16.98 -1.91 -13.13
C MET A 188 -16.86 -0.38 -13.17
N GLU A 189 -18.00 0.31 -13.23
CA GLU A 189 -18.08 1.79 -13.21
C GLU A 189 -18.19 2.35 -11.78
N ARG A 190 -18.64 1.52 -10.83
CA ARG A 190 -18.82 1.90 -9.43
C ARG A 190 -18.64 0.71 -8.49
N LYS A 191 -18.04 0.96 -7.33
CA LYS A 191 -18.03 0.04 -6.18
C LYS A 191 -18.20 0.85 -4.91
N GLN A 192 -18.91 0.30 -3.93
CA GLN A 192 -19.08 0.91 -2.62
C GLN A 192 -18.74 -0.11 -1.54
N ASP A 193 -18.01 0.33 -0.52
CA ASP A 193 -17.80 -0.37 0.74
C ASP A 193 -18.00 0.62 1.88
N GLN A 194 -19.04 0.43 2.68
CA GLN A 194 -19.47 1.35 3.74
C GLN A 194 -19.57 2.81 3.25
N ARG A 195 -18.72 3.70 3.80
CA ARG A 195 -18.61 5.13 3.50
C ARG A 195 -17.72 5.45 2.28
N LEU A 196 -17.03 4.45 1.73
CA LEU A 196 -16.11 4.60 0.61
C LEU A 196 -16.81 4.22 -0.70
N ILE A 197 -16.75 5.10 -1.69
CA ILE A 197 -17.33 4.87 -3.02
C ILE A 197 -16.27 5.16 -4.07
N ILE A 198 -15.90 4.17 -4.86
CA ILE A 198 -15.16 4.39 -6.10
C ILE A 198 -16.15 4.63 -7.23
N SER A 199 -15.90 5.65 -8.04
CA SER A 199 -16.45 5.78 -9.41
C SER A 199 -15.31 5.73 -10.42
N HIS A 200 -15.54 5.08 -11.55
CA HIS A 200 -14.54 4.79 -12.57
C HIS A 200 -15.15 5.02 -13.97
N ASP A 201 -14.55 5.92 -14.73
CA ASP A 201 -14.87 6.14 -16.14
C ASP A 201 -13.66 5.77 -17.00
N LYS A 202 -13.77 4.58 -17.62
CA LYS A 202 -12.74 4.04 -18.50
C LYS A 202 -12.52 4.86 -19.78
N LYS A 203 -13.52 5.62 -20.26
CA LYS A 203 -13.43 6.37 -21.52
C LYS A 203 -12.50 7.56 -21.39
N ILE A 204 -12.59 8.28 -20.26
CA ILE A 204 -11.73 9.43 -19.93
C ILE A 204 -10.57 9.06 -18.98
N LYS A 205 -10.36 7.75 -18.73
CA LYS A 205 -9.34 7.20 -17.84
C LYS A 205 -9.32 7.85 -16.45
N HIS A 206 -10.51 7.96 -15.86
CA HIS A 206 -10.75 8.68 -14.61
C HIS A 206 -11.26 7.76 -13.51
N LEU A 207 -10.82 8.03 -12.28
CA LEU A 207 -11.14 7.27 -11.09
C LEU A 207 -11.32 8.27 -9.92
N SER A 208 -12.42 8.21 -9.20
CA SER A 208 -12.66 9.05 -8.03
C SER A 208 -12.99 8.21 -6.79
N LEU A 209 -12.33 8.50 -5.68
CA LEU A 209 -12.70 8.02 -4.36
C LEU A 209 -13.53 9.09 -3.67
N HIS A 210 -14.77 8.75 -3.32
CA HIS A 210 -15.61 9.56 -2.46
C HIS A 210 -15.66 8.96 -1.06
N ILE A 211 -15.52 9.80 -0.05
CA ILE A 211 -15.73 9.44 1.35
C ILE A 211 -16.97 10.20 1.82
N THR A 212 -18.06 9.50 2.09
CA THR A 212 -19.28 10.07 2.67
C THR A 212 -19.15 10.16 4.18
N ASP A 213 -19.76 11.17 4.82
CA ASP A 213 -19.73 11.31 6.29
C ASP A 213 -18.29 11.24 6.83
N THR A 214 -17.46 12.23 6.45
CA THR A 214 -16.03 12.21 6.82
C THR A 214 -15.83 12.37 8.32
N GLN A 215 -14.96 11.53 8.89
CA GLN A 215 -14.70 11.46 10.33
C GLN A 215 -13.27 11.93 10.63
N PRO A 216 -12.92 12.32 11.87
CA PRO A 216 -11.57 12.73 12.23
C PRO A 216 -10.51 11.66 11.91
N GLY A 217 -10.89 10.38 12.02
CA GLY A 217 -10.05 9.25 11.62
C GLY A 217 -9.78 9.12 10.12
N ASP A 218 -10.47 9.87 9.25
CA ASP A 218 -10.19 9.94 7.81
C ASP A 218 -9.04 10.90 7.45
N SER A 219 -8.46 11.60 8.43
CA SER A 219 -7.27 12.43 8.22
C SER A 219 -6.02 11.57 7.92
N ALA A 220 -5.70 11.44 6.63
CA ALA A 220 -4.62 10.60 6.12
C ALA A 220 -4.18 11.05 4.71
N MET A 221 -3.05 10.52 4.23
CA MET A 221 -2.73 10.54 2.80
C MET A 221 -3.50 9.42 2.09
N TYR A 222 -3.90 9.66 0.84
CA TYR A 222 -4.65 8.72 0.02
C TYR A 222 -3.99 8.58 -1.34
N PHE A 223 -3.81 7.34 -1.79
CA PHE A 223 -3.16 7.03 -3.07
C PHE A 223 -4.07 6.18 -3.93
N CYS A 224 -4.19 6.50 -5.22
CA CYS A 224 -4.66 5.55 -6.21
C CYS A 224 -3.48 4.82 -6.83
N ALA A 225 -3.73 3.69 -7.46
CA ALA A 225 -2.85 3.16 -8.50
C ALA A 225 -3.70 2.60 -9.64
N ALA A 226 -3.10 2.58 -10.83
CA ALA A 226 -3.44 1.63 -11.88
C ALA A 226 -2.45 0.45 -11.76
N SER A 227 -2.90 -0.77 -12.05
CA SER A 227 -2.00 -1.92 -12.10
C SER A 227 -2.47 -2.97 -13.10
N ALA A 228 -1.59 -3.31 -14.04
CA ALA A 228 -1.74 -4.45 -14.92
C ALA A 228 -1.70 -5.78 -14.13
N HIS A 229 -2.83 -6.48 -14.01
CA HIS A 229 -2.76 -7.94 -13.86
C HIS A 229 -2.17 -8.49 -15.16
N CYS A 230 -0.99 -9.10 -15.08
CA CYS A 230 -0.54 -10.00 -16.14
C CYS A 230 -1.53 -11.17 -16.21
N SER A 231 -2.31 -11.24 -17.28
CA SER A 231 -2.98 -12.48 -17.68
C SER A 231 -1.93 -13.61 -17.79
N PRO A 232 -2.20 -14.85 -17.36
CA PRO A 232 -1.23 -15.95 -17.42
C PRO A 232 -0.77 -16.41 -18.83
N GLY A 233 -0.94 -15.60 -19.88
CA GLY A 233 -0.75 -15.99 -21.27
C GLY A 233 -0.13 -14.95 -22.21
N THR A 234 0.43 -13.83 -21.71
CA THR A 234 1.00 -12.77 -22.58
C THR A 234 2.37 -12.23 -22.17
N CYS A 235 3.06 -12.86 -21.23
CA CYS A 235 4.51 -12.67 -21.08
C CYS A 235 5.24 -13.50 -22.15
N ASN A 236 5.26 -13.01 -23.39
CA ASN A 236 6.19 -13.54 -24.39
C ASN A 236 7.63 -13.28 -23.92
N LEU A 237 8.44 -14.34 -23.90
CA LEU A 237 9.87 -14.24 -23.69
C LEU A 237 10.53 -13.60 -24.91
N SER A 238 11.38 -12.61 -24.65
CA SER A 238 12.45 -12.14 -25.53
C SER A 238 13.63 -11.74 -24.63
#